data_AF-M1YWB6-F1
#
_entry.id   AF-M1YWB6-F1
#
_cell.length_a   1.000
_cell.length_b   1.000
_cell.length_c   1.000
_cell.angle_alpha   90.00
_cell.angle_beta   90.00
_cell.angle_gamma   90.00
#
_symmetry.space_group_name_H-M   'P 1'
#
loop_
_entity.id
_entity.type
_entity.pdbx_description
1 polymer ?
#
loop_
_entity_poly.entity_id
_entity_poly.type
_entity_poly.pdbx_seq_one_letter_code
_entity_poly.pdbx_strand_id
1 'polypeptide(L)'
;MDKISSQQMVPEQRLVLEALARAAAIPNLKFLELGSWAGDSTVVLGNVAKEYGGKLYCIDWWKGNEGTPLVDIAAQEDVSSFFWKRITEAGLEDTVIPIRTSTDQGVELVRSLEFDLIFIDADHRFDAISRDIENYAPLVKKGSGILCGHDCEGFLSDFDLAFLKRGKDRDCYQSVHCGVVLAVGQAFSKVAIDYSVWSVRRLEKEGPGWTPTDISVPGLRKAAYLPPPPFAHSTNYNIFRLGRDLFAVPKNLGHYDLTSNDAFPQEVLQATSLKALKETINESLHPQGREPVLIETYKSFNLISHNNEIIAVHHSLGPMDLTKLTPEEIKEHRISERMVSGNFAEEVRVQIDHLTPLLVEESYRGFNIVLYKGRFHAVAQSLGDITDWPAHDFSKERVRGRYFVLDSLLEARSIIDTANDQISENRTLNQ
;
A
#
# COMPACT_ATOMS: atom_id res chain seq x y z
N MET A 1 -1.55 12.10 2.47
CA MET A 1 -1.10 11.18 3.53
C MET A 1 0.19 10.48 3.10
N ASP A 2 1.06 10.08 4.04
CA ASP A 2 2.36 9.44 3.76
C ASP A 2 2.21 8.08 3.04
N LYS A 3 3.09 7.74 2.09
CA LYS A 3 3.14 6.44 1.36
C LYS A 3 3.15 5.20 2.26
N ILE A 4 3.58 5.36 3.50
CA ILE A 4 3.68 4.33 4.52
C ILE A 4 2.32 4.14 5.24
N SER A 5 1.48 5.18 5.28
CA SER A 5 0.20 5.16 6.00
C SER A 5 -0.89 4.34 5.33
N SER A 6 -0.76 4.04 4.04
CA SER A 6 -1.70 3.21 3.26
C SER A 6 -1.49 1.70 3.41
N GLN A 7 -0.41 1.26 4.06
CA GLN A 7 -0.09 -0.15 4.30
C GLN A 7 -0.61 -0.58 5.68
N GLN A 8 -1.93 -0.58 5.82
CA GLN A 8 -2.61 -1.02 7.03
C GLN A 8 -3.07 -2.46 6.89
N MET A 9 -3.01 -3.20 7.98
CA MET A 9 -3.54 -4.54 8.09
C MET A 9 -5.06 -4.49 7.94
N VAL A 10 -5.63 -5.50 7.28
CA VAL A 10 -7.07 -5.56 7.07
C VAL A 10 -7.79 -5.67 8.43
N PRO A 11 -8.93 -5.00 8.66
CA PRO A 11 -9.59 -4.96 9.97
C PRO A 11 -9.85 -6.34 10.59
N GLU A 12 -10.26 -7.32 9.79
CA GLU A 12 -10.50 -8.69 10.22
C GLU A 12 -9.20 -9.36 10.70
N GLN A 13 -8.10 -9.19 9.97
CA GLN A 13 -6.78 -9.70 10.36
C GLN A 13 -6.33 -9.09 11.69
N ARG A 14 -6.60 -7.80 11.90
CA ARG A 14 -6.28 -7.08 13.15
C ARG A 14 -7.01 -7.68 14.34
N LEU A 15 -8.29 -7.99 14.19
CA LEU A 15 -9.07 -8.64 15.23
C LEU A 15 -8.59 -10.07 15.51
N VAL A 16 -8.20 -10.82 14.48
CA VAL A 16 -7.62 -12.18 14.63
C VAL A 16 -6.28 -12.12 15.38
N LEU A 17 -5.39 -11.20 14.99
CA LEU A 17 -4.09 -11.03 15.65
C LEU A 17 -4.25 -10.60 17.12
N GLU A 18 -5.17 -9.67 17.39
CA GLU A 18 -5.48 -9.27 18.77
C GLU A 18 -6.01 -10.45 19.59
N ALA A 19 -6.90 -11.27 19.04
CA ALA A 19 -7.45 -12.43 19.72
C ALA A 19 -6.37 -13.49 20.01
N LEU A 20 -5.45 -13.73 19.08
CA LEU A 20 -4.27 -14.57 19.27
C LEU A 20 -3.37 -14.05 20.39
N ALA A 21 -3.06 -12.76 20.38
CA ALA A 21 -2.28 -12.11 21.43
C ALA A 21 -2.94 -12.24 22.80
N ARG A 22 -4.25 -11.97 22.90
CA ARG A 22 -5.00 -12.13 24.15
C ARG A 22 -5.06 -13.59 24.62
N ALA A 23 -5.15 -14.55 23.71
CA ALA A 23 -5.14 -15.98 24.05
C ALA A 23 -3.76 -16.52 24.48
N ALA A 24 -2.69 -15.77 24.23
CA ALA A 24 -1.34 -16.01 24.75
C ALA A 24 -1.00 -15.16 25.98
N ALA A 25 -1.86 -14.19 26.34
CA ALA A 25 -1.53 -13.17 27.32
C ALA A 25 -1.50 -13.72 28.76
N ILE A 26 -0.39 -13.44 29.44
CA ILE A 26 -0.16 -13.68 30.87
C ILE A 26 0.55 -12.46 31.49
N PRO A 27 0.52 -12.28 32.82
CA PRO A 27 1.29 -11.20 33.46
C PRO A 27 2.77 -11.25 33.09
N ASN A 28 3.33 -10.10 32.71
CA ASN A 28 4.73 -9.93 32.25
C ASN A 28 5.08 -10.77 31.00
N LEU A 29 4.12 -10.95 30.09
CA LEU A 29 4.33 -11.67 28.84
C LEU A 29 5.49 -11.13 28.00
N LYS A 30 6.04 -11.98 27.14
CA LYS A 30 7.00 -11.60 26.10
C LYS A 30 6.46 -12.00 24.74
N PHE A 31 6.25 -11.02 23.88
CA PHE A 31 5.91 -11.24 22.48
C PHE A 31 7.10 -10.93 21.57
N LEU A 32 7.15 -11.59 20.42
CA LEU A 32 8.10 -11.33 19.36
C LEU A 32 7.37 -11.14 18.03
N GLU A 33 7.77 -10.13 17.29
CA GLU A 33 7.33 -9.86 15.92
C GLU A 33 8.54 -9.87 14.98
N LEU A 34 8.41 -10.59 13.87
CA LEU A 34 9.38 -10.60 12.77
C LEU A 34 8.74 -9.91 11.57
N GLY A 35 9.34 -8.82 11.09
CA GLY A 35 8.70 -7.94 10.10
C GLY A 35 7.70 -7.01 10.78
N SER A 36 8.15 -5.80 11.09
CA SER A 36 7.37 -4.77 11.78
C SER A 36 6.99 -3.61 10.86
N TRP A 37 7.77 -3.39 9.79
CA TRP A 37 7.61 -2.33 8.82
C TRP A 37 7.18 -0.99 9.45
N ALA A 38 5.97 -0.51 9.14
CA ALA A 38 5.41 0.74 9.64
C ALA A 38 4.74 0.65 11.02
N GLY A 39 4.59 -0.56 11.56
CA GLY A 39 4.15 -0.82 12.92
C GLY A 39 2.64 -0.97 13.14
N ASP A 40 1.85 -1.36 12.14
CA ASP A 40 0.40 -1.56 12.35
C ASP A 40 0.11 -2.78 13.25
N SER A 41 0.65 -3.94 12.90
CA SER A 41 0.64 -5.15 13.74
C SER A 41 1.32 -4.92 15.09
N THR A 42 2.41 -4.16 15.11
CA THR A 42 3.14 -3.80 16.33
C THR A 42 2.27 -3.05 17.32
N VAL A 43 1.42 -2.13 16.86
CA VAL A 43 0.49 -1.41 17.75
C VAL A 43 -0.54 -2.37 18.36
N VAL A 44 -1.01 -3.36 17.60
CA VAL A 44 -1.95 -4.38 18.10
C VAL A 44 -1.30 -5.21 19.21
N LEU A 45 -0.16 -5.82 18.90
CA LEU A 45 0.58 -6.67 19.83
C LEU A 45 1.10 -5.88 21.04
N GLY A 46 1.58 -4.65 20.81
CA GLY A 46 2.13 -3.77 21.83
C GLY A 46 1.09 -3.30 22.84
N ASN A 47 -0.14 -3.03 22.40
CA ASN A 47 -1.24 -2.69 23.31
C ASN A 47 -1.57 -3.85 24.26
N VAL A 48 -1.66 -5.07 23.74
CA VAL A 48 -1.87 -6.27 24.57
C VAL A 48 -0.69 -6.49 25.51
N ALA A 49 0.55 -6.36 25.03
CA ALA A 49 1.73 -6.48 25.88
C ALA A 49 1.73 -5.44 27.02
N LYS A 50 1.39 -4.18 26.72
CA LYS A 50 1.32 -3.09 27.70
C LYS A 50 0.27 -3.36 28.78
N GLU A 51 -0.92 -3.82 28.39
CA GLU A 51 -2.02 -4.15 29.30
C GLU A 51 -1.60 -5.20 30.36
N TYR A 52 -0.76 -6.15 29.97
CA TYR A 52 -0.28 -7.23 30.85
C TYR A 52 1.10 -6.97 31.47
N GLY A 53 1.63 -5.74 31.36
CA GLY A 53 2.95 -5.37 31.89
C GLY A 53 4.12 -6.09 31.21
N GLY A 54 3.90 -6.62 30.01
CA GLY A 54 4.86 -7.36 29.20
C GLY A 54 5.72 -6.49 28.30
N LYS A 55 6.45 -7.15 27.38
CA LYS A 55 7.28 -6.52 26.35
C LYS A 55 7.01 -7.13 24.97
N LEU A 56 7.11 -6.31 23.94
CA LEU A 56 7.11 -6.74 22.54
C LEU A 56 8.48 -6.46 21.93
N TYR A 57 9.13 -7.51 21.41
CA TYR A 57 10.38 -7.40 20.67
C TYR A 57 10.05 -7.38 19.18
N CYS A 58 10.60 -6.42 18.44
CA CYS A 58 10.32 -6.21 17.02
C CYS A 58 11.61 -6.33 16.22
N ILE A 59 11.75 -7.38 15.41
CA ILE A 59 12.93 -7.60 14.56
C ILE A 59 12.58 -7.19 13.13
N ASP A 60 13.23 -6.12 12.66
CA ASP A 60 13.10 -5.64 11.28
C ASP A 60 14.38 -4.92 10.85
N TRP A 61 14.73 -4.99 9.58
CA TRP A 61 15.87 -4.24 9.03
C TRP A 61 15.49 -2.86 8.47
N TRP A 62 14.19 -2.62 8.23
CA TRP A 62 13.55 -1.48 7.59
C TRP A 62 14.13 -1.15 6.20
N LYS A 63 14.34 -2.18 5.38
CA LYS A 63 14.87 -2.05 4.00
C LYS A 63 13.91 -2.55 2.91
N GLY A 64 12.72 -3.02 3.30
CA GLY A 64 11.76 -3.64 2.39
C GLY A 64 12.19 -5.05 1.95
N ASN A 65 11.29 -5.74 1.26
CA ASN A 65 11.54 -7.10 0.77
C ASN A 65 11.81 -7.11 -0.73
N GLU A 66 12.82 -7.84 -1.16
CA GLU A 66 13.20 -7.95 -2.57
C GLU A 66 12.02 -8.42 -3.43
N GLY A 67 11.83 -7.77 -4.59
CA GLY A 67 10.72 -8.09 -5.49
C GLY A 67 9.38 -7.43 -5.13
N THR A 68 9.37 -6.55 -4.13
CA THR A 68 8.22 -5.74 -3.74
C THR A 68 8.50 -4.24 -3.92
N PRO A 69 7.46 -3.39 -4.05
CA PRO A 69 7.64 -1.93 -4.02
C PRO A 69 8.22 -1.39 -2.70
N LEU A 70 8.29 -2.21 -1.65
CA LEU A 70 8.78 -1.79 -0.34
C LEU A 70 10.26 -1.43 -0.36
N VAL A 71 11.06 -2.03 -1.25
CA VAL A 71 12.48 -1.68 -1.42
C VAL A 71 12.62 -0.24 -1.89
N ASP A 72 11.82 0.16 -2.87
CA ASP A 72 11.85 1.52 -3.40
C ASP A 72 11.36 2.54 -2.37
N ILE A 73 10.33 2.18 -1.59
CA ILE A 73 9.83 3.01 -0.49
C ILE A 73 10.92 3.17 0.58
N ALA A 74 11.54 2.08 1.04
CA ALA A 74 12.60 2.14 2.05
C ALA A 74 13.88 2.82 1.57
N ALA A 75 14.12 2.88 0.25
CA ALA A 75 15.22 3.63 -0.33
C ALA A 75 14.95 5.15 -0.34
N GLN A 76 13.69 5.57 -0.33
CA GLN A 76 13.25 6.97 -0.40
C GLN A 76 12.87 7.55 0.96
N GLU A 77 12.40 6.71 1.89
CA GLU A 77 11.80 7.10 3.16
C GLU A 77 12.51 6.44 4.35
N ASP A 78 12.59 7.14 5.49
CA ASP A 78 13.05 6.53 6.75
C ASP A 78 11.91 5.81 7.46
N VAL A 79 11.65 4.58 7.02
CA VAL A 79 10.60 3.72 7.57
C VAL A 79 10.80 3.46 9.07
N SER A 80 12.04 3.37 9.55
CA SER A 80 12.33 3.13 10.96
C SER A 80 11.92 4.30 11.86
N SER A 81 12.10 5.54 11.39
CA SER A 81 11.61 6.73 12.08
C SER A 81 10.09 6.83 12.04
N PHE A 82 9.45 6.47 10.93
CA PHE A 82 7.99 6.41 10.84
C PHE A 82 7.39 5.39 11.81
N PHE A 83 7.96 4.19 11.86
CA PHE A 83 7.65 3.16 12.84
C PHE A 83 7.74 3.72 14.26
N TRP A 84 8.88 4.32 14.63
CA TRP A 84 9.08 4.79 16.00
C TRP A 84 8.13 5.93 16.38
N LYS A 85 7.81 6.82 15.42
CA LYS A 85 6.78 7.85 15.61
C LYS A 85 5.43 7.23 15.93
N ARG A 86 4.98 6.22 15.16
CA ARG A 86 3.71 5.51 15.43
C ARG A 86 3.70 4.86 16.82
N ILE A 87 4.79 4.20 17.20
CA ILE A 87 4.91 3.55 18.52
C ILE A 87 4.81 4.57 19.65
N THR A 88 5.48 5.72 19.52
CA THR A 88 5.44 6.80 20.52
C THR A 88 4.05 7.45 20.57
N GLU A 89 3.41 7.69 19.42
CA GLU A 89 2.05 8.25 19.36
C GLU A 89 1.01 7.29 19.98
N ALA A 90 1.26 5.98 19.93
CA ALA A 90 0.45 4.97 20.61
C ALA A 90 0.78 4.82 22.11
N GLY A 91 1.78 5.54 22.63
CA GLY A 91 2.23 5.44 24.02
C GLY A 91 2.86 4.08 24.35
N LEU A 92 3.55 3.47 23.38
CA LEU A 92 4.13 2.13 23.48
C LEU A 92 5.67 2.13 23.59
N GLU A 93 6.30 3.30 23.72
CA GLU A 93 7.75 3.49 23.74
C GLU A 93 8.45 2.74 24.88
N ASP A 94 7.76 2.51 26.00
CA ASP A 94 8.27 1.71 27.12
C ASP A 94 8.00 0.21 26.96
N THR A 95 7.11 -0.19 26.04
CA THR A 95 6.67 -1.59 25.86
C THR A 95 7.36 -2.27 24.69
N VAL A 96 7.60 -1.52 23.61
CA VAL A 96 8.14 -2.02 22.34
C VAL A 96 9.65 -1.84 22.30
N ILE A 97 10.35 -2.92 21.96
CA ILE A 97 11.80 -2.99 21.86
C ILE A 97 12.17 -3.25 20.39
N PRO A 98 12.47 -2.22 19.59
CA PRO A 98 12.91 -2.40 18.21
C PRO A 98 14.35 -2.93 18.14
N ILE A 99 14.56 -3.93 17.27
CA ILE A 99 15.86 -4.57 17.02
C ILE A 99 16.14 -4.49 15.52
N ARG A 100 17.03 -3.56 15.13
CA ARG A 100 17.33 -3.29 13.73
C ARG A 100 18.29 -4.30 13.11
N THR A 101 17.76 -5.40 12.58
CA THR A 101 18.54 -6.47 11.96
C THR A 101 17.66 -7.37 11.07
N SER A 102 18.26 -8.20 10.22
CA SER A 102 17.53 -9.28 9.54
C SER A 102 17.11 -10.37 10.54
N THR A 103 16.06 -11.12 10.23
CA THR A 103 15.59 -12.25 11.05
C THR A 103 16.68 -13.31 11.23
N ASP A 104 17.45 -13.62 10.18
CA ASP A 104 18.59 -14.55 10.22
C ASP A 104 19.63 -14.18 11.31
N GLN A 105 19.85 -12.89 11.57
CA GLN A 105 20.76 -12.41 12.61
C GLN A 105 20.04 -12.14 13.95
N GLY A 106 18.76 -11.78 13.88
CA GLY A 106 17.94 -11.43 15.03
C GLY A 106 17.75 -12.59 15.99
N VAL A 107 17.70 -13.83 15.49
CA VAL A 107 17.57 -15.03 16.34
C VAL A 107 18.70 -15.12 17.38
N GLU A 108 19.94 -14.77 17.02
CA GLU A 108 21.09 -14.83 17.93
C GLU A 108 20.97 -13.87 19.11
N LEU A 109 20.24 -12.77 18.93
CA LEU A 109 19.99 -11.75 19.96
C LEU A 109 18.91 -12.17 20.95
N VAL A 110 18.00 -13.05 20.53
CA VAL A 110 16.82 -13.45 21.33
C VAL A 110 16.80 -14.92 21.73
N ARG A 111 17.76 -15.74 21.27
CA ARG A 111 17.81 -17.20 21.51
C ARG A 111 17.78 -17.64 22.97
N SER A 112 18.14 -16.77 23.91
CA SER A 112 18.10 -17.06 25.35
C SER A 112 16.75 -16.71 26.00
N LEU A 113 15.79 -16.22 25.21
CA LEU A 113 14.45 -15.86 25.66
C LEU A 113 13.45 -16.93 25.23
N GLU A 114 12.33 -16.96 25.95
CA GLU A 114 11.14 -17.70 25.54
C GLU A 114 9.96 -16.72 25.43
N PHE A 115 9.10 -16.95 24.44
CA PHE A 115 8.02 -16.04 24.06
C PHE A 115 6.65 -16.70 24.23
N ASP A 116 5.70 -15.93 24.74
CA ASP A 116 4.30 -16.33 24.87
C ASP A 116 3.60 -16.31 23.50
N LEU A 117 4.02 -15.41 22.62
CA LEU A 117 3.60 -15.35 21.22
C LEU A 117 4.76 -14.93 20.33
N ILE A 118 4.90 -15.58 19.18
CA ILE A 118 5.75 -15.15 18.07
C ILE A 118 4.88 -14.95 16.84
N PHE A 119 4.95 -13.77 16.22
CA PHE A 119 4.26 -13.41 14.98
C PHE A 119 5.27 -13.24 13.84
N ILE A 120 5.06 -13.94 12.73
CA ILE A 120 5.94 -13.91 11.54
C ILE A 120 5.21 -13.21 10.38
N ASP A 121 5.76 -12.07 9.95
CA ASP A 121 5.30 -11.30 8.78
C ASP A 121 6.48 -10.60 8.08
N ALA A 122 7.59 -11.32 7.93
CA ALA A 122 8.83 -10.81 7.35
C ALA A 122 8.87 -11.04 5.82
N ASP A 123 9.59 -12.07 5.35
CA ASP A 123 9.77 -12.35 3.93
C ASP A 123 8.92 -13.57 3.53
N HIS A 124 8.07 -13.42 2.51
CA HIS A 124 7.10 -14.42 2.10
C HIS A 124 7.66 -15.50 1.16
N ARG A 125 8.93 -15.38 0.75
CA ARG A 125 9.61 -16.39 -0.08
C ARG A 125 9.88 -17.64 0.74
N PHE A 126 9.62 -18.80 0.14
CA PHE A 126 9.64 -20.11 0.80
C PHE A 126 10.87 -20.35 1.67
N ASP A 127 12.06 -20.13 1.14
CA ASP A 127 13.30 -20.41 1.87
C ASP A 127 13.47 -19.47 3.08
N ALA A 128 13.00 -18.22 3.00
CA ALA A 128 13.12 -17.24 4.07
C ALA A 128 12.16 -17.58 5.22
N ILE A 129 10.86 -17.72 4.94
CA ILE A 129 9.88 -18.08 5.96
C ILE A 129 10.15 -19.48 6.57
N SER A 130 10.67 -20.43 5.79
CA SER A 130 11.05 -21.74 6.33
C SER A 130 12.16 -21.62 7.37
N ARG A 131 13.17 -20.76 7.12
CA ARG A 131 14.22 -20.45 8.09
C ARG A 131 13.68 -19.73 9.31
N ASP A 132 12.77 -18.76 9.13
CA ASP A 132 12.16 -18.06 10.26
C ASP A 132 11.36 -19.03 11.15
N ILE A 133 10.57 -19.93 10.57
CA ILE A 133 9.88 -20.96 11.34
C ILE A 133 10.90 -21.86 12.06
N GLU A 134 11.93 -22.35 11.39
CA GLU A 134 12.94 -23.24 11.99
C GLU A 134 13.70 -22.57 13.15
N ASN A 135 14.10 -21.31 12.98
CA ASN A 135 14.90 -20.56 13.94
C ASN A 135 14.10 -20.11 15.17
N TYR A 136 12.85 -19.69 14.97
CA TYR A 136 12.08 -19.03 16.03
C TYR A 136 11.04 -19.93 16.70
N ALA A 137 10.53 -20.97 16.03
CA ALA A 137 9.58 -21.91 16.65
C ALA A 137 10.12 -22.57 17.94
N PRO A 138 11.43 -22.90 18.09
CA PRO A 138 11.98 -23.40 19.34
C PRO A 138 11.89 -22.44 20.53
N LEU A 139 11.72 -21.13 20.28
CA LEU A 139 11.67 -20.08 21.31
C LEU A 139 10.25 -19.83 21.86
N VAL A 140 9.22 -20.44 21.26
CA VAL A 140 7.83 -20.32 21.74
C VAL A 140 7.66 -21.12 23.03
N LYS A 141 7.08 -20.58 24.10
CA LYS A 141 6.92 -21.33 25.36
C LYS A 141 6.13 -22.63 25.18
N LYS A 142 6.58 -23.70 25.82
CA LYS A 142 5.89 -25.00 25.82
C LYS A 142 4.57 -24.91 26.59
N GLY A 143 3.56 -25.66 26.13
CA GLY A 143 2.25 -25.80 26.79
C GLY A 143 1.27 -24.67 26.50
N SER A 144 1.72 -23.42 26.53
CA SER A 144 0.84 -22.24 26.35
C SER A 144 1.19 -21.34 25.17
N GLY A 145 2.44 -21.36 24.68
CA GLY A 145 2.90 -20.39 23.68
C GLY A 145 2.24 -20.58 22.31
N ILE A 146 2.11 -19.48 21.58
CA ILE A 146 1.53 -19.43 20.23
C ILE A 146 2.61 -19.02 19.22
N LEU A 147 2.62 -19.71 18.08
CA LEU A 147 3.30 -19.27 16.87
C LEU A 147 2.24 -18.94 15.84
N CYS A 148 2.30 -17.74 15.27
CA CYS A 148 1.40 -17.31 14.22
C CYS A 148 2.15 -16.50 13.16
N GLY A 149 1.47 -16.22 12.06
CA GLY A 149 2.00 -15.36 11.01
C GLY A 149 0.94 -14.94 10.01
N HIS A 150 1.33 -14.08 9.09
CA HIS A 150 0.44 -13.47 8.11
C HIS A 150 0.48 -14.19 6.75
N ASP A 151 -0.28 -13.68 5.78
CA ASP A 151 -0.17 -14.01 4.35
C ASP A 151 -0.24 -15.50 4.00
N CYS A 152 -1.23 -16.20 4.57
CA CYS A 152 -1.48 -17.61 4.27
C CYS A 152 -2.90 -17.83 3.72
N GLU A 153 -3.06 -17.78 2.39
CA GLU A 153 -4.38 -17.85 1.73
C GLU A 153 -4.97 -19.27 1.67
N GLY A 154 -4.54 -20.20 2.51
CA GLY A 154 -5.15 -21.52 2.62
C GLY A 154 -4.23 -22.63 3.08
N PHE A 155 -4.79 -23.83 3.19
CA PHE A 155 -4.06 -25.05 3.49
C PHE A 155 -3.31 -25.54 2.26
N LEU A 156 -2.21 -26.27 2.48
CA LEU A 156 -1.44 -26.92 1.41
C LEU A 156 -2.32 -27.77 0.47
N SER A 157 -3.35 -28.42 1.01
CA SER A 157 -4.30 -29.25 0.25
C SER A 157 -5.17 -28.44 -0.72
N ASP A 158 -5.36 -27.15 -0.48
CA ASP A 158 -6.26 -26.29 -1.25
C ASP A 158 -5.66 -25.85 -2.58
N PHE A 159 -4.39 -26.21 -2.85
CA PHE A 159 -3.67 -25.79 -4.05
C PHE A 159 -3.05 -26.97 -4.80
N ASP A 160 -2.76 -26.74 -6.08
CA ASP A 160 -1.88 -27.61 -6.86
C ASP A 160 -0.43 -27.39 -6.44
N LEU A 161 0.29 -28.47 -6.13
CA LEU A 161 1.67 -28.37 -5.65
C LEU A 161 2.61 -27.77 -6.70
N ALA A 162 2.37 -28.01 -8.00
CA ALA A 162 3.19 -27.42 -9.05
C ALA A 162 2.92 -25.92 -9.18
N PHE A 163 1.69 -25.44 -8.93
CA PHE A 163 1.38 -24.01 -8.81
C PHE A 163 2.16 -23.36 -7.67
N LEU A 164 2.08 -23.91 -6.46
CA LEU A 164 2.80 -23.36 -5.31
C LEU A 164 4.32 -23.34 -5.56
N LYS A 165 4.88 -24.43 -6.08
CA LYS A 165 6.32 -24.51 -6.41
C LYS A 165 6.76 -23.47 -7.45
N ARG A 166 5.89 -23.08 -8.40
CA ARG A 166 6.20 -22.02 -9.37
C ARG A 166 6.23 -20.62 -8.75
N GLY A 167 5.41 -20.38 -7.72
CA GLY A 167 5.31 -19.09 -7.05
C GLY A 167 6.22 -18.94 -5.83
N LYS A 168 6.81 -20.02 -5.32
CA LYS A 168 7.47 -20.09 -4.00
C LYS A 168 8.59 -19.07 -3.75
N ASP A 169 9.27 -18.61 -4.81
CA ASP A 169 10.41 -17.70 -4.74
C ASP A 169 10.02 -16.23 -5.01
N ARG A 170 8.71 -15.96 -5.05
CA ARG A 170 8.13 -14.62 -5.18
C ARG A 170 7.40 -14.27 -3.91
N ASP A 171 7.25 -12.97 -3.68
CA ASP A 171 6.38 -12.43 -2.64
C ASP A 171 4.96 -12.97 -2.79
N CYS A 172 4.31 -12.67 -3.91
CA CYS A 172 2.98 -13.18 -4.24
C CYS A 172 2.89 -13.67 -5.69
N TYR A 173 2.10 -14.72 -5.95
CA TYR A 173 1.82 -15.23 -7.30
C TYR A 173 0.34 -15.58 -7.48
N GLN A 174 -0.33 -14.86 -8.38
CA GLN A 174 -1.79 -14.97 -8.60
C GLN A 174 -2.58 -14.83 -7.29
N SER A 175 -2.29 -13.76 -6.54
CA SER A 175 -2.89 -13.45 -5.23
C SER A 175 -2.66 -14.49 -4.13
N VAL A 176 -1.64 -15.35 -4.27
CA VAL A 176 -1.27 -16.36 -3.26
C VAL A 176 0.20 -16.19 -2.89
N HIS A 177 0.50 -16.07 -1.60
CA HIS A 177 1.83 -16.12 -1.02
C HIS A 177 2.31 -17.57 -0.96
N CYS A 178 2.69 -18.08 -2.13
CA CYS A 178 2.98 -19.50 -2.34
C CYS A 178 4.07 -20.04 -1.41
N GLY A 179 5.06 -19.20 -1.06
CA GLY A 179 6.12 -19.57 -0.15
C GLY A 179 5.62 -19.81 1.27
N VAL A 180 4.73 -18.95 1.76
CA VAL A 180 4.09 -19.07 3.08
C VAL A 180 3.25 -20.33 3.18
N VAL A 181 2.33 -20.54 2.23
CA VAL A 181 1.45 -21.73 2.21
C VAL A 181 2.27 -23.03 2.21
N LEU A 182 3.36 -23.07 1.44
CA LEU A 182 4.27 -24.23 1.40
C LEU A 182 5.00 -24.44 2.73
N ALA A 183 5.60 -23.39 3.29
CA ALA A 183 6.41 -23.51 4.50
C ALA A 183 5.56 -23.89 5.71
N VAL A 184 4.40 -23.23 5.89
CA VAL A 184 3.45 -23.54 6.97
C VAL A 184 2.92 -24.97 6.83
N GLY A 185 2.52 -25.37 5.62
CA GLY A 185 2.01 -26.72 5.36
C GLY A 185 3.05 -27.84 5.51
N GLN A 186 4.33 -27.52 5.37
CA GLN A 186 5.43 -28.47 5.62
C GLN A 186 5.82 -28.52 7.11
N ALA A 187 5.80 -27.38 7.79
CA ALA A 187 6.18 -27.27 9.19
C ALA A 187 5.13 -27.87 10.14
N PHE A 188 3.84 -27.74 9.81
CA PHE A 188 2.74 -28.13 10.71
C PHE A 188 1.79 -29.11 10.05
N SER A 189 1.59 -30.27 10.68
CA SER A 189 0.62 -31.27 10.22
C SER A 189 -0.83 -30.78 10.33
N LYS A 190 -1.09 -29.85 11.25
CA LYS A 190 -2.36 -29.16 11.45
C LYS A 190 -2.09 -27.72 11.86
N VAL A 191 -2.81 -26.79 11.25
CA VAL A 191 -2.71 -25.34 11.48
C VAL A 191 -4.11 -24.72 11.51
N ALA A 192 -4.31 -23.63 12.26
CA ALA A 192 -5.49 -22.79 12.14
C ALA A 192 -5.19 -21.67 11.15
N ILE A 193 -6.16 -21.31 10.30
CA ILE A 193 -6.07 -20.18 9.39
C ILE A 193 -7.39 -19.42 9.48
N ASP A 194 -7.31 -18.14 9.83
CA ASP A 194 -8.46 -17.25 9.92
C ASP A 194 -8.08 -15.91 9.24
N TYR A 195 -8.79 -15.55 8.16
CA TYR A 195 -8.52 -14.34 7.37
C TYR A 195 -7.06 -14.19 6.92
N SER A 196 -6.46 -15.28 6.43
CA SER A 196 -5.04 -15.36 6.02
C SER A 196 -4.01 -15.23 7.16
N VAL A 197 -4.44 -15.19 8.43
CA VAL A 197 -3.54 -15.30 9.59
C VAL A 197 -3.48 -16.76 10.02
N TRP A 198 -2.31 -17.36 9.95
CA TRP A 198 -2.09 -18.75 10.36
C TRP A 198 -1.59 -18.84 11.80
N SER A 199 -1.94 -19.91 12.52
CA SER A 199 -1.57 -20.05 13.93
C SER A 199 -1.57 -21.49 14.46
N VAL A 200 -0.64 -21.74 15.37
CA VAL A 200 -0.49 -23.01 16.12
C VAL A 200 -0.09 -22.73 17.57
N ARG A 201 -0.51 -23.62 18.48
CA ARG A 201 -0.12 -23.62 19.89
C ARG A 201 0.92 -24.72 20.15
N ARG A 202 1.97 -24.39 20.90
CA ARG A 202 3.00 -25.35 21.30
C ARG A 202 2.51 -26.21 22.45
N LEU A 203 2.59 -27.53 22.29
CA LEU A 203 2.22 -28.50 23.32
C LEU A 203 3.34 -28.68 24.36
N GLU A 204 2.98 -29.26 25.52
CA GLU A 204 3.89 -29.44 26.66
C GLU A 204 4.85 -30.65 26.51
N LYS A 205 4.50 -31.63 25.67
CA LYS A 205 5.26 -32.88 25.49
C LYS A 205 6.68 -32.64 24.96
N GLU A 206 7.62 -33.53 25.31
CA GLU A 206 8.96 -33.53 24.71
C GLU A 206 8.87 -33.84 23.20
N GLY A 207 8.98 -32.79 22.39
CA GLY A 207 8.95 -32.84 20.92
C GLY A 207 8.22 -31.62 20.31
N PRO A 208 8.29 -31.40 18.98
CA PRO A 208 7.54 -30.36 18.29
C PRO A 208 6.07 -30.77 18.15
N GLY A 209 5.36 -30.86 19.27
CA GLY A 209 3.92 -31.00 19.28
C GLY A 209 3.29 -29.65 19.02
N TRP A 210 2.70 -29.45 17.85
CA TRP A 210 1.90 -28.27 17.51
C TRP A 210 0.44 -28.69 17.32
N THR A 211 -0.47 -27.84 17.76
CA THR A 211 -1.91 -27.99 17.48
C THR A 211 -2.44 -26.69 16.91
N PRO A 212 -3.44 -26.70 16.01
CA PRO A 212 -4.16 -25.49 15.64
C PRO A 212 -4.63 -24.75 16.89
N THR A 213 -4.55 -23.42 16.88
CA THR A 213 -5.23 -22.60 17.89
C THR A 213 -6.74 -22.70 17.66
N ASP A 214 -7.50 -22.83 18.75
CA ASP A 214 -8.96 -22.80 18.73
C ASP A 214 -9.43 -21.50 19.35
N ILE A 215 -9.45 -20.43 18.54
CA ILE A 215 -9.81 -19.08 18.98
C ILE A 215 -11.04 -18.63 18.19
N SER A 216 -12.02 -18.11 18.91
CA SER A 216 -13.20 -17.47 18.35
C SER A 216 -13.06 -15.97 18.50
N VAL A 217 -13.27 -15.23 17.41
CA VAL A 217 -13.21 -13.76 17.42
C VAL A 217 -14.65 -13.23 17.39
N PRO A 218 -15.12 -12.54 18.45
CA PRO A 218 -16.48 -12.02 18.49
C PRO A 218 -16.78 -11.10 17.30
N GLY A 219 -17.92 -11.33 16.63
CA GLY A 219 -18.34 -10.53 15.49
C GLY A 219 -17.71 -10.92 14.15
N LEU A 220 -16.71 -11.81 14.14
CA LEU A 220 -16.19 -12.38 12.90
C LEU A 220 -16.76 -13.76 12.64
N ARG A 221 -17.17 -13.98 11.40
CA ARG A 221 -17.46 -15.32 10.90
C ARG A 221 -16.16 -16.10 10.79
N LYS A 222 -16.17 -17.40 11.12
CA LYS A 222 -15.02 -18.26 10.83
C LYS A 222 -14.86 -18.42 9.32
N ALA A 223 -13.78 -17.90 8.78
CA ALA A 223 -13.45 -17.92 7.36
C ALA A 223 -11.95 -18.18 7.22
N ALA A 224 -11.60 -19.24 6.48
CA ALA A 224 -10.20 -19.56 6.25
C ALA A 224 -9.51 -18.54 5.33
N TYR A 225 -10.28 -17.81 4.52
CA TYR A 225 -9.77 -16.96 3.45
C TYR A 225 -10.31 -15.54 3.59
N LEU A 226 -9.43 -14.56 3.36
CA LEU A 226 -9.89 -13.28 2.86
C LEU A 226 -10.33 -13.41 1.40
N PRO A 227 -11.31 -12.61 0.94
CA PRO A 227 -11.60 -12.49 -0.47
C PRO A 227 -10.32 -12.12 -1.23
N PRO A 228 -9.87 -12.96 -2.19
CA PRO A 228 -8.63 -12.70 -2.89
C PRO A 228 -8.80 -11.47 -3.78
N PRO A 229 -7.76 -10.62 -3.94
CA PRO A 229 -7.78 -9.60 -4.96
C PRO A 229 -7.75 -10.26 -6.36
N PRO A 230 -8.31 -9.63 -7.39
CA PRO A 230 -8.17 -10.12 -8.75
C PRO A 230 -6.69 -10.05 -9.16
N PHE A 231 -6.17 -11.05 -9.88
CA PHE A 231 -4.77 -11.07 -10.35
C PHE A 231 -4.63 -10.84 -11.86
N ALA A 232 -5.75 -10.87 -12.59
CA ALA A 232 -5.84 -10.55 -14.01
C ALA A 232 -7.24 -9.99 -14.33
N HIS A 233 -7.41 -9.47 -15.54
CA HIS A 233 -8.69 -9.02 -16.07
C HIS A 233 -8.78 -9.35 -17.57
N SER A 234 -9.99 -9.29 -18.08
CA SER A 234 -10.30 -9.24 -19.51
C SER A 234 -11.14 -7.99 -19.79
N THR A 235 -11.70 -7.87 -20.99
CA THR A 235 -12.62 -6.77 -21.32
C THR A 235 -13.79 -6.76 -20.34
N ASN A 236 -14.46 -7.90 -20.14
CA ASN A 236 -15.69 -7.98 -19.36
C ASN A 236 -15.53 -8.59 -17.96
N TYR A 237 -14.40 -9.20 -17.64
CA TYR A 237 -14.22 -9.97 -16.40
C TYR A 237 -13.02 -9.50 -15.57
N ASN A 238 -13.15 -9.63 -14.26
CA ASN A 238 -12.04 -9.66 -13.30
C ASN A 238 -11.73 -11.11 -12.97
N ILE A 239 -10.44 -11.47 -12.93
CA ILE A 239 -9.99 -12.85 -12.75
C ILE A 239 -9.37 -13.04 -11.37
N PHE A 240 -9.87 -14.03 -10.65
CA PHE A 240 -9.51 -14.33 -9.27
C PHE A 240 -9.01 -15.77 -9.14
N ARG A 241 -8.19 -16.02 -8.14
CA ARG A 241 -7.82 -17.38 -7.71
C ARG A 241 -8.32 -17.61 -6.31
N LEU A 242 -9.04 -18.71 -6.11
CA LEU A 242 -9.43 -19.20 -4.79
C LEU A 242 -9.09 -20.69 -4.72
N GLY A 243 -8.04 -21.02 -3.97
CA GLY A 243 -7.50 -22.38 -3.95
C GLY A 243 -7.06 -22.86 -5.34
N ARG A 244 -7.54 -24.06 -5.71
CA ARG A 244 -7.25 -24.69 -7.02
C ARG A 244 -7.95 -23.99 -8.17
N ASP A 245 -9.08 -23.35 -7.89
CA ASP A 245 -9.97 -22.83 -8.91
C ASP A 245 -9.65 -21.38 -9.27
N LEU A 246 -10.03 -21.05 -10.49
CA LEU A 246 -9.99 -19.72 -11.05
C LEU A 246 -11.41 -19.28 -11.37
N PHE A 247 -11.68 -18.01 -11.09
CA PHE A 247 -12.99 -17.42 -11.28
C PHE A 247 -12.86 -16.22 -12.21
N ALA A 248 -13.73 -16.14 -13.20
CA ALA A 248 -13.95 -14.91 -13.97
C ALA A 248 -15.27 -14.30 -13.49
N VAL A 249 -15.18 -13.16 -12.81
CA VAL A 249 -16.33 -12.43 -12.29
C VAL A 249 -16.62 -11.25 -13.23
N PRO A 250 -17.84 -11.15 -13.78
CA PRO A 250 -18.23 -10.02 -14.63
C PRO A 250 -18.04 -8.68 -13.91
N LYS A 251 -17.45 -7.70 -14.60
CA LYS A 251 -17.20 -6.35 -14.05
C LYS A 251 -18.50 -5.61 -13.69
N ASN A 252 -19.60 -5.91 -14.37
CA ASN A 252 -20.90 -5.29 -14.10
C ASN A 252 -21.55 -5.75 -12.78
N LEU A 253 -21.04 -6.83 -12.15
CA LEU A 253 -21.46 -7.23 -10.80
C LEU A 253 -20.88 -6.32 -9.71
N GLY A 254 -19.90 -5.48 -10.04
CA GLY A 254 -19.20 -4.63 -9.07
C GLY A 254 -18.37 -5.46 -8.09
N HIS A 255 -18.37 -5.05 -6.81
CA HIS A 255 -17.68 -5.78 -5.76
C HIS A 255 -18.43 -7.07 -5.42
N TYR A 256 -17.81 -8.22 -5.68
CA TYR A 256 -18.41 -9.53 -5.45
C TYR A 256 -17.51 -10.38 -4.55
N ASP A 257 -18.08 -10.92 -3.47
CA ASP A 257 -17.36 -11.77 -2.52
C ASP A 257 -17.44 -13.25 -2.93
N LEU A 258 -16.33 -13.75 -3.49
CA LEU A 258 -16.15 -15.15 -3.89
C LEU A 258 -16.07 -16.13 -2.71
N THR A 259 -15.96 -15.63 -1.47
CA THR A 259 -15.88 -16.46 -0.25
C THR A 259 -17.23 -16.60 0.46
N SER A 260 -18.28 -15.97 -0.07
CA SER A 260 -19.64 -16.13 0.43
C SER A 260 -20.12 -17.59 0.27
N ASN A 261 -21.05 -18.01 1.14
CA ASN A 261 -21.66 -19.36 1.05
C ASN A 261 -22.76 -19.45 -0.01
N ASP A 262 -22.97 -18.37 -0.75
CA ASP A 262 -24.06 -18.27 -1.71
C ASP A 262 -23.68 -18.99 -3.01
N ALA A 263 -24.70 -19.48 -3.71
CA ALA A 263 -24.47 -20.02 -5.05
C ALA A 263 -23.97 -18.90 -5.97
N PHE A 264 -22.93 -19.19 -6.77
CA PHE A 264 -22.42 -18.23 -7.73
C PHE A 264 -23.48 -17.89 -8.79
N PRO A 265 -23.64 -16.62 -9.19
CA PRO A 265 -24.42 -16.23 -10.36
C PRO A 265 -23.98 -17.01 -11.60
N GLN A 266 -24.89 -17.26 -12.54
CA GLN A 266 -24.59 -18.03 -13.76
C GLN A 266 -23.50 -17.37 -14.61
N GLU A 267 -23.35 -16.06 -14.47
CA GLU A 267 -22.38 -15.23 -15.19
C GLU A 267 -20.96 -15.33 -14.60
N VAL A 268 -20.81 -15.83 -13.37
CA VAL A 268 -19.51 -16.11 -12.76
C VAL A 268 -19.01 -17.45 -13.29
N LEU A 269 -17.88 -17.41 -13.99
CA LEU A 269 -17.32 -18.59 -14.64
C LEU A 269 -16.20 -19.19 -13.77
N GLN A 270 -16.17 -20.51 -13.64
CA GLN A 270 -15.17 -21.24 -12.87
C GLN A 270 -14.37 -22.17 -13.78
N ALA A 271 -13.06 -22.27 -13.55
CA ALA A 271 -12.18 -23.22 -14.22
C ALA A 271 -10.99 -23.63 -13.35
N THR A 272 -10.38 -24.78 -13.64
CA THR A 272 -9.22 -25.29 -12.89
C THR A 272 -7.87 -24.83 -13.48
N SER A 273 -7.87 -24.17 -14.64
CA SER A 273 -6.64 -23.67 -15.28
C SER A 273 -6.89 -22.40 -16.08
N LEU A 274 -5.86 -21.57 -16.22
CA LEU A 274 -5.94 -20.35 -17.03
C LEU A 274 -6.26 -20.64 -18.49
N LYS A 275 -5.80 -21.79 -19.01
CA LYS A 275 -6.10 -22.21 -20.38
C LYS A 275 -7.60 -22.47 -20.54
N ALA A 276 -8.18 -23.29 -19.66
CA ALA A 276 -9.61 -23.58 -19.68
C ALA A 276 -10.45 -22.30 -19.47
N LEU A 277 -10.05 -21.43 -18.54
CA LEU A 277 -10.76 -20.17 -18.31
C LEU A 277 -10.75 -19.28 -19.56
N LYS A 278 -9.60 -19.17 -20.24
CA LYS A 278 -9.44 -18.41 -21.50
C LYS A 278 -10.33 -18.96 -22.62
N GLU A 279 -10.40 -20.29 -22.74
CA GLU A 279 -11.26 -20.95 -23.72
C GLU A 279 -12.74 -20.67 -23.46
N THR A 280 -13.16 -20.58 -22.19
CA THR A 280 -14.53 -20.26 -21.81
C THR A 280 -14.90 -18.80 -22.06
N ILE A 281 -14.06 -17.84 -21.63
CA ILE A 281 -14.36 -16.40 -21.82
C ILE A 281 -14.17 -15.94 -23.26
N ASN A 282 -13.32 -16.63 -24.04
CA ASN A 282 -12.95 -16.25 -25.41
C ASN A 282 -12.46 -14.79 -25.54
N GLU A 283 -11.76 -14.30 -24.52
CA GLU A 283 -11.20 -12.96 -24.42
C GLU A 283 -9.71 -13.03 -24.06
N SER A 284 -8.97 -11.98 -24.42
CA SER A 284 -7.58 -11.86 -23.98
C SER A 284 -7.53 -11.56 -22.48
N LEU A 285 -6.63 -12.26 -21.77
CA LEU A 285 -6.36 -11.99 -20.37
C LEU A 285 -5.13 -11.11 -20.22
N HIS A 286 -5.32 -10.03 -19.49
CA HIS A 286 -4.32 -9.05 -19.14
C HIS A 286 -4.01 -9.21 -17.64
N PRO A 287 -2.76 -9.46 -17.24
CA PRO A 287 -2.34 -9.36 -15.85
C PRO A 287 -2.85 -8.08 -15.19
N GLN A 288 -3.12 -8.12 -13.88
CA GLN A 288 -3.38 -6.92 -13.07
C GLN A 288 -2.35 -5.83 -13.38
N GLY A 289 -2.83 -4.59 -13.45
CA GLY A 289 -2.03 -3.47 -13.91
C GLY A 289 -1.53 -3.70 -15.34
N ARG A 290 -2.42 -3.71 -16.33
CA ARG A 290 -2.02 -3.65 -17.76
C ARG A 290 -3.00 -2.90 -18.64
N GLU A 291 -4.28 -2.85 -18.29
CA GLU A 291 -5.20 -1.93 -18.96
C GLU A 291 -5.33 -0.63 -18.17
N PRO A 292 -5.29 0.53 -18.85
CA PRO A 292 -5.60 1.81 -18.25
C PRO A 292 -7.07 1.85 -17.82
N VAL A 293 -7.32 1.98 -16.51
CA VAL A 293 -8.67 2.18 -15.96
C VAL A 293 -8.77 3.61 -15.45
N LEU A 294 -9.68 4.41 -16.02
CA LEU A 294 -9.99 5.73 -15.48
C LEU A 294 -10.58 5.56 -14.07
N ILE A 295 -9.92 6.12 -13.08
CA ILE A 295 -10.38 6.15 -11.69
C ILE A 295 -11.32 7.32 -11.49
N GLU A 296 -10.84 8.52 -11.84
CA GLU A 296 -11.58 9.77 -11.66
C GLU A 296 -10.98 10.90 -12.50
N THR A 297 -11.68 12.03 -12.52
CA THR A 297 -11.16 13.30 -13.00
C THR A 297 -10.95 14.22 -11.79
N TYR A 298 -9.72 14.70 -11.61
CA TYR A 298 -9.34 15.58 -10.51
C TYR A 298 -8.69 16.85 -11.06
N LYS A 299 -9.36 17.99 -10.88
CA LYS A 299 -9.00 19.27 -11.53
C LYS A 299 -8.85 19.07 -13.04
N SER A 300 -7.75 19.54 -13.64
CA SER A 300 -7.48 19.42 -15.08
C SER A 300 -6.81 18.09 -15.47
N PHE A 301 -6.90 17.05 -14.63
CA PHE A 301 -6.26 15.75 -14.84
C PHE A 301 -7.27 14.61 -14.80
N ASN A 302 -7.02 13.58 -15.61
CA ASN A 302 -7.65 12.27 -15.49
C ASN A 302 -6.69 11.31 -14.78
N LEU A 303 -7.11 10.73 -13.66
CA LEU A 303 -6.34 9.75 -12.90
C LEU A 303 -6.69 8.35 -13.39
N ILE A 304 -5.68 7.60 -13.78
CA ILE A 304 -5.83 6.34 -14.50
C ILE A 304 -4.94 5.29 -13.82
N SER A 305 -5.52 4.16 -13.41
CA SER A 305 -4.75 3.00 -12.94
C SER A 305 -4.18 2.24 -14.12
N HIS A 306 -2.87 2.05 -14.19
CA HIS A 306 -2.19 1.30 -15.23
C HIS A 306 -0.86 0.74 -14.69
N ASN A 307 -0.55 -0.54 -14.90
CA ASN A 307 0.70 -1.16 -14.43
C ASN A 307 0.98 -1.04 -12.91
N ASN A 308 -0.08 -1.13 -12.08
CA ASN A 308 -0.01 -0.92 -10.62
C ASN A 308 0.49 0.48 -10.22
N GLU A 309 0.39 1.44 -11.14
CA GLU A 309 0.68 2.84 -10.93
C GLU A 309 -0.61 3.64 -11.21
N ILE A 310 -0.80 4.73 -10.46
CA ILE A 310 -1.80 5.74 -10.74
C ILE A 310 -1.12 6.83 -11.58
N ILE A 311 -1.54 6.96 -12.83
CA ILE A 311 -1.03 7.95 -13.77
C ILE A 311 -2.09 9.04 -13.91
N ALA A 312 -1.75 10.28 -13.56
CA ALA A 312 -2.56 11.44 -13.90
C ALA A 312 -2.10 12.05 -15.22
N VAL A 313 -3.05 12.24 -16.13
CA VAL A 313 -2.83 12.79 -17.46
C VAL A 313 -3.59 14.10 -17.58
N HIS A 314 -2.89 15.19 -17.89
CA HIS A 314 -3.49 16.51 -18.05
C HIS A 314 -4.38 16.57 -19.30
N HIS A 315 -5.52 17.26 -19.20
CA HIS A 315 -6.50 17.37 -20.31
C HIS A 315 -5.91 18.05 -21.56
N SER A 316 -4.88 18.88 -21.42
CA SER A 316 -4.23 19.53 -22.57
C SER A 316 -3.49 18.58 -23.51
N LEU A 317 -3.20 17.35 -23.07
CA LEU A 317 -2.63 16.31 -23.93
C LEU A 317 -3.66 15.71 -24.90
N GLY A 318 -4.95 15.97 -24.69
CA GLY A 318 -6.02 15.44 -25.52
C GLY A 318 -6.20 13.92 -25.40
N PRO A 319 -7.01 13.30 -26.28
CA PRO A 319 -7.21 11.85 -26.31
C PRO A 319 -5.89 11.13 -26.63
N MET A 320 -5.47 10.24 -25.75
CA MET A 320 -4.19 9.53 -25.85
C MET A 320 -4.35 8.07 -25.41
N ASP A 321 -3.63 7.17 -26.07
CA ASP A 321 -3.59 5.75 -25.74
C ASP A 321 -2.33 5.45 -24.91
N LEU A 322 -2.50 5.31 -23.59
CA LEU A 322 -1.39 5.06 -22.65
C LEU A 322 -0.64 3.75 -22.92
N THR A 323 -1.24 2.81 -23.65
CA THR A 323 -0.60 1.53 -23.97
C THR A 323 0.39 1.63 -25.14
N LYS A 324 0.37 2.74 -25.87
CA LYS A 324 1.19 2.97 -27.07
C LYS A 324 2.31 3.99 -26.90
N LEU A 325 2.40 4.62 -25.72
CA LEU A 325 3.43 5.61 -25.45
C LEU A 325 4.83 4.98 -25.32
N THR A 326 5.80 5.62 -25.95
CA THR A 326 7.22 5.29 -25.78
C THR A 326 7.78 5.83 -24.46
N PRO A 327 8.85 5.23 -23.90
CA PRO A 327 9.50 5.76 -22.70
C PRO A 327 9.95 7.22 -22.83
N GLU A 328 10.36 7.63 -24.03
CA GLU A 328 10.75 9.00 -24.35
C GLU A 328 9.56 9.97 -24.24
N GLU A 329 8.41 9.63 -24.84
CA GLU A 329 7.18 10.44 -24.75
C GLU A 329 6.69 10.57 -23.29
N ILE A 330 6.72 9.47 -22.53
CA ILE A 330 6.38 9.47 -21.10
C ILE A 330 7.29 10.42 -20.34
N LYS A 331 8.60 10.37 -20.61
CA LYS A 331 9.60 11.22 -19.96
C LYS A 331 9.37 12.70 -20.32
N GLU A 332 9.07 13.02 -21.57
CA GLU A 332 8.75 14.38 -22.00
C GLU A 332 7.48 14.92 -21.32
N HIS A 333 6.42 14.11 -21.24
CA HIS A 333 5.19 14.51 -20.57
C HIS A 333 5.39 14.73 -19.07
N ARG A 334 6.24 13.94 -18.42
CA ARG A 334 6.64 14.14 -17.00
C ARG A 334 7.49 15.39 -16.81
N ILE A 335 8.47 15.64 -17.68
CA ILE A 335 9.29 16.87 -17.64
C ILE A 335 8.42 18.12 -17.83
N SER A 336 7.42 18.04 -18.72
CA SER A 336 6.44 19.12 -18.92
C SER A 336 5.33 19.16 -17.86
N GLU A 337 5.38 18.29 -16.85
CA GLU A 337 4.41 18.18 -15.75
C GLU A 337 2.94 17.97 -16.19
N ARG A 338 2.74 17.56 -17.45
CA ARG A 338 1.44 17.18 -18.00
C ARG A 338 1.10 15.71 -17.73
N MET A 339 2.08 14.95 -17.24
CA MET A 339 1.88 13.65 -16.62
C MET A 339 2.56 13.62 -15.27
N VAL A 340 1.84 13.14 -14.26
CA VAL A 340 2.41 12.78 -12.96
C VAL A 340 1.93 11.40 -12.57
N SER A 341 2.67 10.74 -11.70
CA SER A 341 2.33 9.38 -11.31
C SER A 341 2.74 9.07 -9.87
N GLY A 342 2.10 8.05 -9.31
CA GLY A 342 2.30 7.61 -7.94
C GLY A 342 1.62 6.28 -7.70
N ASN A 343 1.81 5.72 -6.52
CA ASN A 343 1.27 4.39 -6.22
C ASN A 343 -0.20 4.44 -5.77
N PHE A 344 -0.66 5.61 -5.30
CA PHE A 344 -2.01 5.81 -4.78
C PHE A 344 -2.64 7.11 -5.31
N ALA A 345 -3.96 7.12 -5.49
CA ALA A 345 -4.67 8.28 -6.02
C ALA A 345 -4.49 9.53 -5.14
N GLU A 346 -4.45 9.38 -3.81
CA GLU A 346 -4.25 10.52 -2.90
C GLU A 346 -2.88 11.19 -3.08
N GLU A 347 -1.82 10.40 -3.27
CA GLU A 347 -0.48 10.92 -3.55
C GLU A 347 -0.48 11.75 -4.84
N VAL A 348 -1.09 11.20 -5.90
CA VAL A 348 -1.20 11.86 -7.20
C VAL A 348 -2.01 13.15 -7.12
N ARG A 349 -3.08 13.20 -6.30
CA ARG A 349 -3.84 14.43 -6.04
C ARG A 349 -2.98 15.49 -5.38
N VAL A 350 -2.17 15.14 -4.37
CA VAL A 350 -1.25 16.09 -3.73
C VAL A 350 -0.25 16.63 -4.75
N GLN A 351 0.30 15.79 -5.63
CA GLN A 351 1.18 16.26 -6.71
C GLN A 351 0.45 17.24 -7.64
N ILE A 352 -0.78 16.92 -8.06
CA ILE A 352 -1.62 17.81 -8.87
C ILE A 352 -1.91 19.14 -8.15
N ASP A 353 -2.12 19.12 -6.84
CA ASP A 353 -2.37 20.32 -6.04
C ASP A 353 -1.17 21.27 -6.06
N HIS A 354 0.06 20.75 -6.06
CA HIS A 354 1.28 21.57 -6.21
C HIS A 354 1.47 22.08 -7.64
N LEU A 355 0.89 21.40 -8.62
CA LEU A 355 0.88 21.78 -10.03
C LEU A 355 -0.29 22.69 -10.42
N THR A 356 -1.23 22.93 -9.50
CA THR A 356 -2.36 23.83 -9.72
C THR A 356 -2.16 25.11 -8.91
N PRO A 357 -2.26 26.30 -9.51
CA PRO A 357 -2.19 27.55 -8.77
C PRO A 357 -3.37 27.68 -7.82
N LEU A 358 -3.09 28.09 -6.59
CA LEU A 358 -4.11 28.46 -5.62
C LEU A 358 -4.37 29.96 -5.72
N LEU A 359 -5.61 30.37 -6.02
CA LEU A 359 -6.00 31.78 -5.96
C LEU A 359 -5.87 32.29 -4.52
N VAL A 360 -4.99 33.25 -4.31
CA VAL A 360 -4.74 33.88 -3.00
C VAL A 360 -5.59 35.15 -2.88
N GLU A 361 -5.63 35.95 -3.94
CA GLU A 361 -6.37 37.19 -3.96
C GLU A 361 -6.86 37.50 -5.38
N GLU A 362 -8.13 37.87 -5.49
CA GLU A 362 -8.77 38.17 -6.77
C GLU A 362 -8.87 39.68 -6.98
N SER A 363 -8.68 40.13 -8.22
CA SER A 363 -8.93 41.53 -8.64
C SER A 363 -8.14 42.61 -7.89
N TYR A 364 -6.99 42.31 -7.29
CA TYR A 364 -6.14 43.31 -6.65
C TYR A 364 -5.57 44.27 -7.71
N ARG A 365 -6.18 45.44 -7.82
CA ARG A 365 -5.88 46.48 -8.83
C ARG A 365 -5.71 45.92 -10.26
N GLY A 366 -6.61 45.03 -10.67
CA GLY A 366 -6.62 44.45 -12.01
C GLY A 366 -5.72 43.21 -12.20
N PHE A 367 -5.15 42.67 -11.11
CA PHE A 367 -4.40 41.42 -11.09
C PHE A 367 -5.06 40.39 -10.18
N ASN A 368 -4.96 39.12 -10.57
CA ASN A 368 -5.19 37.97 -9.70
C ASN A 368 -3.84 37.51 -9.15
N ILE A 369 -3.74 37.34 -7.84
CA ILE A 369 -2.53 36.82 -7.18
C ILE A 369 -2.78 35.36 -6.85
N VAL A 370 -1.90 34.48 -7.34
CA VAL A 370 -1.98 33.05 -7.09
C VAL A 370 -0.69 32.53 -6.46
N LEU A 371 -0.78 31.52 -5.61
CA LEU A 371 0.36 30.79 -5.07
C LEU A 371 0.59 29.57 -5.97
N TYR A 372 1.78 29.49 -6.56
CA TYR A 372 2.16 28.39 -7.45
C TYR A 372 3.64 28.03 -7.24
N LYS A 373 3.93 26.74 -7.06
CA LYS A 373 5.28 26.23 -6.73
C LYS A 373 6.02 27.01 -5.65
N GLY A 374 5.30 27.40 -4.59
CA GLY A 374 5.86 28.10 -3.43
C GLY A 374 6.19 29.58 -3.66
N ARG A 375 5.76 30.18 -4.78
CA ARG A 375 5.93 31.61 -5.05
C ARG A 375 4.60 32.29 -5.36
N PHE A 376 4.54 33.60 -5.19
CA PHE A 376 3.38 34.40 -5.54
C PHE A 376 3.49 34.87 -6.98
N HIS A 377 2.45 34.62 -7.77
CA HIS A 377 2.34 35.00 -9.16
C HIS A 377 1.20 36.00 -9.31
N ALA A 378 1.54 37.23 -9.67
CA ALA A 378 0.54 38.25 -10.00
C ALA A 378 0.26 38.20 -11.50
N VAL A 379 -0.99 37.93 -11.88
CA VAL A 379 -1.44 37.74 -13.26
C VAL A 379 -2.50 38.78 -13.61
N ALA A 380 -2.27 39.59 -14.63
CA ALA A 380 -3.25 40.60 -15.04
C ALA A 380 -4.55 39.93 -15.50
N GLN A 381 -5.71 40.42 -15.06
CA GLN A 381 -7.02 39.84 -15.42
C GLN A 381 -7.27 39.82 -16.92
N SER A 382 -6.64 40.73 -17.67
CA SER A 382 -6.69 40.75 -19.15
C SER A 382 -6.15 39.48 -19.82
N LEU A 383 -5.43 38.61 -19.08
CA LEU A 383 -4.93 37.33 -19.58
C LEU A 383 -5.99 36.23 -19.60
N GLY A 384 -7.12 36.44 -18.93
CA GLY A 384 -8.17 35.43 -18.79
C GLY A 384 -7.72 34.24 -17.95
N ASP A 385 -8.51 33.17 -18.00
CA ASP A 385 -8.21 31.94 -17.28
C ASP A 385 -7.10 31.15 -17.98
N ILE A 386 -6.03 30.92 -17.23
CA ILE A 386 -4.91 30.09 -17.68
C ILE A 386 -5.16 28.68 -17.18
N THR A 387 -5.37 27.76 -18.12
CA THR A 387 -5.78 26.38 -17.82
C THR A 387 -4.63 25.37 -17.86
N ASP A 388 -3.51 25.70 -18.51
CA ASP A 388 -2.29 24.88 -18.60
C ASP A 388 -1.08 25.60 -18.00
N TRP A 389 -1.16 25.90 -16.70
CA TRP A 389 -0.11 26.60 -15.96
C TRP A 389 1.29 26.00 -16.10
N PRO A 390 1.47 24.66 -16.08
CA PRO A 390 2.79 24.06 -16.23
C PRO A 390 3.46 24.35 -17.59
N ALA A 391 2.67 24.42 -18.67
CA ALA A 391 3.20 24.65 -20.03
C ALA A 391 3.06 26.09 -20.54
N HIS A 392 2.44 26.99 -19.77
CA HIS A 392 2.22 28.37 -20.20
C HIS A 392 3.51 29.20 -20.18
N ASP A 393 3.92 29.70 -21.34
CA ASP A 393 5.06 30.62 -21.46
C ASP A 393 4.65 32.06 -21.14
N PHE A 394 5.01 32.53 -19.96
CA PHE A 394 4.76 33.90 -19.49
C PHE A 394 5.82 34.93 -19.93
N SER A 395 6.76 34.58 -20.80
CA SER A 395 7.88 35.46 -21.18
C SER A 395 7.43 36.80 -21.75
N LYS A 396 6.41 36.80 -22.62
CA LYS A 396 5.86 38.01 -23.25
C LYS A 396 5.10 38.87 -22.24
N GLU A 397 4.38 38.22 -21.33
CA GLU A 397 3.57 38.85 -20.29
C GLU A 397 4.43 39.54 -19.25
N ARG A 398 5.58 38.94 -18.90
CA ARG A 398 6.60 39.56 -18.05
C ARG A 398 7.13 40.84 -18.65
N VAL A 399 7.51 40.82 -19.93
CA VAL A 399 8.02 42.01 -20.63
C VAL A 399 6.97 43.11 -20.72
N ARG A 400 5.69 42.73 -20.86
CA ARG A 400 4.56 43.67 -20.94
C ARG A 400 4.06 44.15 -19.57
N GLY A 401 4.70 43.75 -18.47
CA GLY A 401 4.27 44.11 -17.11
C GLY A 401 2.90 43.55 -16.73
N ARG A 402 2.47 42.45 -17.35
CA ARG A 402 1.18 41.78 -17.10
C ARG A 402 1.32 40.51 -16.26
N TYR A 403 2.55 40.14 -15.90
CA TYR A 403 2.83 38.99 -15.06
C TYR A 403 4.10 39.19 -14.23
N PHE A 404 4.02 38.89 -12.93
CA PHE A 404 5.13 39.00 -11.99
C PHE A 404 5.25 37.72 -11.15
N VAL A 405 6.48 37.38 -10.72
CA VAL A 405 6.77 36.24 -9.84
C VAL A 405 7.60 36.73 -8.67
N LEU A 406 7.10 36.50 -7.47
CA LEU A 406 7.48 37.23 -6.26
C LEU A 406 7.53 36.28 -5.07
N ASP A 407 8.31 36.64 -4.05
CA ASP A 407 8.61 35.74 -2.93
C ASP A 407 7.62 35.91 -1.77
N SER A 408 6.83 36.99 -1.76
CA SER A 408 5.78 37.19 -0.75
C SER A 408 4.54 37.93 -1.28
N LEU A 409 3.39 37.76 -0.61
CA LEU A 409 2.16 38.50 -0.91
C LEU A 409 2.34 40.01 -0.74
N LEU A 410 3.15 40.44 0.24
CA LEU A 410 3.42 41.86 0.49
C LEU A 410 4.20 42.48 -0.68
N GLU A 411 5.21 41.76 -1.18
CA GLU A 411 5.97 42.14 -2.37
C GLU A 411 5.08 42.18 -3.61
N ALA A 412 4.17 41.20 -3.77
CA ALA A 412 3.16 41.19 -4.83
C ALA A 412 2.32 42.45 -4.87
N ARG A 413 1.78 42.86 -3.74
CA ARG A 413 0.99 44.10 -3.66
C ARG A 413 1.84 45.33 -3.99
N SER A 414 3.04 45.42 -3.42
CA SER A 414 3.95 46.57 -3.65
C SER A 414 4.35 46.74 -5.12
N ILE A 415 4.64 45.64 -5.82
CA ILE A 415 5.00 45.68 -7.24
C ILE A 415 3.80 46.05 -8.11
N ILE A 416 2.61 45.52 -7.82
CA ILE A 416 1.37 45.85 -8.54
C ILE A 416 1.01 47.33 -8.35
N ASP A 417 1.12 47.86 -7.13
CA ASP A 417 0.88 49.28 -6.84
C ASP A 417 1.83 50.16 -7.65
N THR A 418 3.14 49.87 -7.61
CA THR A 418 4.16 50.63 -8.36
C THR A 418 3.92 50.57 -9.88
N ALA A 419 3.57 49.40 -10.41
CA ALA A 419 3.30 49.22 -11.84
C ALA A 419 2.06 50.01 -12.29
N ASN A 420 1.02 50.06 -11.47
CA ASN A 420 -0.18 50.85 -11.76
C ASN A 420 0.05 52.35 -11.62
N ASP A 421 0.89 52.79 -10.67
CA ASP A 421 1.24 54.20 -10.48
C ASP A 421 2.09 54.75 -11.66
N GLN A 422 2.99 53.93 -12.24
CA GLN A 422 3.72 54.29 -13.45
C GLN A 422 2.81 54.37 -14.71
N ILE A 423 1.74 53.58 -14.75
CA ILE A 423 0.76 53.59 -15.85
C ILE A 423 -0.17 54.81 -15.73
N SER A 424 -0.52 55.22 -14.51
CA SER A 424 -1.33 56.42 -14.27
C SER A 424 -0.53 57.69 -14.55
N GLU A 425 0.74 57.80 -14.11
CA GLU A 425 1.62 58.95 -14.43
C GLU A 425 1.86 59.11 -15.94
N ASN A 426 2.08 58.03 -16.68
CA ASN A 426 2.24 58.07 -18.14
C ASN A 426 0.96 58.44 -18.90
N ARG A 427 -0.22 58.23 -18.30
CA ARG A 427 -1.50 58.70 -18.85
C ARG A 427 -1.76 60.17 -18.55
N THR A 428 -1.25 60.70 -17.43
CA THR A 428 -1.38 62.13 -17.07
C THR A 428 -0.38 63.01 -17.84
N LEU A 429 0.75 62.47 -18.28
CA LEU A 429 1.74 63.18 -19.12
C LEU A 429 1.40 63.21 -20.63
N ASN A 430 0.45 62.38 -21.07
CA ASN A 430 -0.02 62.29 -22.47
C ASN A 430 -1.46 62.83 -22.68
N GLN A 431 -2.04 63.48 -21.65
CA GLN A 431 -3.20 64.37 -21.76
C GLN A 431 -2.71 65.81 -21.67
#